data_AF-A0A8F5Y0K2-F1
#
_entry.id   AF-A0A8F5Y0K2-F1
#
_cell.length_a   1.000
_cell.length_b   1.000
_cell.length_c   1.000
_cell.angle_alpha   90.00
_cell.angle_beta   90.00
_cell.angle_gamma   90.00
#
_symmetry.space_group_name_H-M   'P 1'
#
loop_
_entity.id
_entity.type
_entity.pdbx_description
1 polymer ?
#
loop_
_entity_poly.entity_id
_entity_poly.type
_entity_poly.pdbx_seq_one_letter_code
_entity_poly.pdbx_strand_id
1 'polypeptide(L)'
;ERLIGQPAKRQAVTNPDNTIFAVKRLIGRRFDDPVTKKDTELVPYSIARGPNGDAWVNAGGKDYSPSQISAFTLQKMKETAESYLGETVTQAVITVPAYFNDAQRQATKDAGQIAGLEVLRIINEPTAAALAYGLEKQDGKTIAVYDLGGGTFDISILEIGDGVFEVKATNGDTFLGGEDFDNKIVEFLASGFQKEEGIDLAKDKLALQRLKEAAEKAKIELSSAQSTEVNLPFITADQNGPKHLVKTITRADLERLVEDLIQRTLEPCKKALADAGMKADEIADVVLVGGMTRMPRVREVVKNFFGKDPHTGVNPDEVVAMGAAIQAGVLQGDVKDVLLLDVTPLSLGIETLG
;
A
#
# COMPACT_ATOMS: atom_id res chain seq x y z
N GLU A 1 -1.84 21.86 -16.32
CA GLU A 1 -2.99 21.52 -15.46
C GLU A 1 -2.56 20.41 -14.49
N ARG A 2 -3.11 20.35 -13.27
CA ARG A 2 -2.81 19.29 -12.29
C ARG A 2 -3.94 18.27 -12.29
N LEU A 3 -3.63 17.01 -12.57
CA LEU A 3 -4.59 15.92 -12.62
C LEU A 3 -4.44 15.02 -11.38
N ILE A 4 -5.55 14.50 -10.86
CA ILE A 4 -5.58 13.61 -9.68
C ILE A 4 -6.48 12.41 -10.01
N GLY A 5 -6.09 11.21 -9.61
CA GLY A 5 -6.88 9.98 -9.82
C GLY A 5 -6.87 9.47 -11.26
N GLN A 6 -8.00 8.98 -11.76
CA GLN A 6 -8.09 8.33 -13.08
C GLN A 6 -7.59 9.19 -14.25
N PRO A 7 -7.87 10.51 -14.33
CA PRO A 7 -7.29 11.36 -15.36
C PRO A 7 -5.75 11.38 -15.33
N ALA A 8 -5.14 11.41 -14.14
CA ALA A 8 -3.69 11.32 -14.01
C ALA A 8 -3.16 9.95 -14.44
N LYS A 9 -3.82 8.85 -14.03
CA LYS A 9 -3.44 7.47 -14.43
C LYS A 9 -3.47 7.31 -15.95
N ARG A 10 -4.49 7.85 -16.64
CA ARG A 10 -4.63 7.73 -18.11
C ARG A 10 -3.50 8.37 -18.91
N GLN A 11 -2.92 9.46 -18.43
CA GLN A 11 -1.84 10.17 -19.12
C GLN A 11 -0.44 9.79 -18.65
N ALA A 12 -0.32 8.89 -17.66
CA ALA A 12 0.94 8.46 -17.09
C ALA A 12 1.92 7.97 -18.15
N VAL A 13 1.42 7.18 -19.11
CA VAL A 13 2.20 6.67 -20.25
C VAL A 13 2.83 7.78 -21.09
N THR A 14 2.13 8.88 -21.34
CA THR A 14 2.64 9.99 -22.18
C THR A 14 3.39 11.06 -21.39
N ASN A 15 3.39 10.99 -20.06
CA ASN A 15 3.98 12.00 -19.19
C ASN A 15 4.63 11.37 -17.94
N PRO A 16 5.55 10.41 -18.10
CA PRO A 16 6.06 9.60 -17.00
C PRO A 16 6.89 10.43 -16.00
N ASP A 17 7.57 11.47 -16.46
CA ASP A 17 8.41 12.34 -15.61
C ASP A 17 7.61 13.21 -14.64
N ASN A 18 6.35 13.53 -14.96
CA ASN A 18 5.50 14.43 -14.17
C ASN A 18 4.27 13.74 -13.58
N THR A 19 4.19 12.41 -13.67
CA THR A 19 3.10 11.64 -13.08
C THR A 19 3.60 10.95 -11.82
N ILE A 20 3.26 11.51 -10.67
CA ILE A 20 3.71 11.01 -9.38
C ILE A 20 2.70 9.98 -8.86
N PHE A 21 3.19 8.79 -8.55
CA PHE A 21 2.45 7.68 -7.93
C PHE A 21 3.30 7.08 -6.81
N ALA A 22 2.74 6.15 -6.02
CA ALA A 22 3.44 5.49 -4.90
C ALA A 22 4.13 6.44 -3.88
N VAL A 23 3.76 7.72 -3.84
CA VAL A 23 4.41 8.74 -3.00
C VAL A 23 4.35 8.44 -1.49
N LYS A 24 3.39 7.61 -1.07
CA LYS A 24 3.29 7.07 0.29
C LYS A 24 4.54 6.26 0.70
N ARG A 25 5.28 5.68 -0.25
CA ARG A 25 6.58 5.02 0.01
C ARG A 25 7.68 6.03 0.36
N LEU A 26 7.54 7.31 -0.03
CA LEU A 26 8.52 8.38 0.21
C LEU A 26 8.18 9.28 1.41
N ILE A 27 6.91 9.32 1.82
CA ILE A 27 6.46 10.23 2.89
C ILE A 27 7.22 9.96 4.19
N GLY A 28 7.74 11.02 4.82
CA GLY A 28 8.53 10.93 6.05
C GLY A 28 9.90 10.24 5.93
N ARG A 29 10.40 9.98 4.71
CA ARG A 29 11.71 9.37 4.47
C ARG A 29 12.78 10.39 4.11
N ARG A 30 14.03 10.02 4.40
CA ARG A 30 15.22 10.76 4.00
C ARG A 30 15.60 10.43 2.56
N PHE A 31 16.21 11.38 1.86
CA PHE A 31 16.70 11.16 0.49
C PHE A 31 17.79 10.08 0.42
N ASP A 32 18.60 9.97 1.47
CA ASP A 32 19.71 9.01 1.57
C ASP A 32 19.35 7.66 2.21
N ASP A 33 18.08 7.47 2.61
CA ASP A 33 17.54 6.19 3.07
C ASP A 33 17.78 5.11 1.99
N PRO A 34 18.35 3.93 2.33
CA PRO A 34 18.51 2.83 1.39
C PRO A 34 17.22 2.46 0.64
N VAL A 35 16.07 2.61 1.29
CA VAL A 35 14.75 2.37 0.70
C VAL A 35 14.42 3.41 -0.37
N THR A 36 14.63 4.70 -0.09
CA THR A 36 14.44 5.79 -1.05
C THR A 36 15.35 5.63 -2.28
N LYS A 37 16.60 5.18 -2.07
CA LYS A 37 17.54 4.91 -3.17
C LYS A 37 17.00 3.83 -4.11
N LYS A 38 16.46 2.75 -3.57
CA LYS A 38 15.80 1.71 -4.37
C LYS A 38 14.61 2.28 -5.15
N ASP A 39 13.73 3.06 -4.51
CA ASP A 39 12.60 3.68 -5.21
C ASP A 39 13.06 4.59 -6.36
N THR A 40 14.18 5.29 -6.21
CA THR A 40 14.75 6.16 -7.26
C THR A 40 15.09 5.38 -8.54
N GLU A 41 15.48 4.11 -8.42
CA GLU A 41 15.76 3.22 -9.55
C GLU A 41 14.49 2.63 -10.16
N LEU A 42 13.38 2.62 -9.41
CA LEU A 42 12.15 1.94 -9.78
C LEU A 42 11.09 2.87 -10.37
N VAL A 43 11.16 4.17 -10.15
CA VAL A 43 10.13 5.13 -10.61
C VAL A 43 10.62 5.97 -11.79
N PRO A 44 9.74 6.36 -12.72
CA PRO A 44 10.14 7.15 -13.89
C PRO A 44 10.34 8.64 -13.58
N TYR A 45 9.66 9.14 -12.53
CA TYR A 45 9.76 10.53 -12.08
C TYR A 45 11.03 10.74 -11.24
N SER A 46 11.45 12.00 -11.10
CA SER A 46 12.66 12.33 -10.35
C SER A 46 12.40 12.44 -8.85
N ILE A 47 13.14 11.67 -8.05
CA ILE A 47 13.25 11.87 -6.61
C ILE A 47 14.43 12.80 -6.35
N ALA A 48 14.19 13.88 -5.60
CA ALA A 48 15.14 14.94 -5.33
C ALA A 48 15.39 15.09 -3.82
N ARG A 49 16.53 15.66 -3.45
CA ARG A 49 16.83 16.01 -2.06
C ARG A 49 16.13 17.32 -1.71
N GLY A 50 15.17 17.25 -0.79
CA GLY A 50 14.49 18.43 -0.27
C GLY A 50 15.37 19.32 0.61
N PRO A 51 14.87 20.51 1.01
CA PRO A 51 15.66 21.51 1.74
C PRO A 51 16.27 20.99 3.05
N ASN A 52 15.57 20.09 3.75
CA ASN A 52 16.02 19.52 5.01
C ASN A 52 16.76 18.19 4.85
N GLY A 53 16.96 17.71 3.61
CA GLY A 53 17.53 16.40 3.29
C GLY A 53 16.52 15.27 3.13
N ASP A 54 15.22 15.56 3.21
CA ASP A 54 14.13 14.60 3.01
C ASP A 54 13.95 14.23 1.54
N ALA A 55 13.32 13.09 1.28
CA ALA A 55 12.98 12.65 -0.07
C ALA A 55 11.82 13.50 -0.62
N TRP A 56 12.08 14.27 -1.68
CA TRP A 56 11.10 15.07 -2.40
C TRP A 56 10.96 14.55 -3.83
N VAL A 57 9.98 15.06 -4.57
CA VAL A 57 9.81 14.73 -6.00
C VAL A 57 9.85 16.00 -6.84
N ASN A 58 10.43 15.92 -8.04
CA ASN A 58 10.36 17.01 -9.01
C ASN A 58 9.27 16.71 -10.05
N ALA A 59 8.35 17.64 -10.26
CA ALA A 59 7.34 17.57 -11.31
C ALA A 59 7.11 18.96 -11.91
N GLY A 60 7.17 19.06 -13.23
CA GLY A 60 6.96 20.32 -13.96
C GLY A 60 7.98 21.40 -13.60
N GLY A 61 9.22 21.01 -13.29
CA GLY A 61 10.29 21.92 -12.89
C GLY A 61 10.14 22.50 -11.49
N LYS A 62 9.28 21.92 -10.65
CA LYS A 62 9.09 22.31 -9.24
C LYS A 62 9.28 21.12 -8.33
N ASP A 63 9.91 21.36 -7.19
CA ASP A 63 10.05 20.37 -6.14
C ASP A 63 8.82 20.38 -5.24
N TYR A 64 8.33 19.18 -4.92
CA TYR A 64 7.21 18.95 -4.02
C TYR A 64 7.61 17.97 -2.94
N SER A 65 7.25 18.29 -1.69
CA SER A 65 7.30 17.31 -0.61
C SER A 65 6.27 16.19 -0.84
N PRO A 66 6.52 14.97 -0.34
CA PRO A 66 5.52 13.91 -0.34
C PRO A 66 4.20 14.29 0.32
N SER A 67 4.24 15.13 1.35
CA SER A 67 3.05 15.68 2.01
C SER A 67 2.22 16.57 1.08
N GLN A 68 2.85 17.41 0.25
CA GLN A 68 2.13 18.23 -0.74
C GLN A 68 1.47 17.36 -1.82
N ILE A 69 2.17 16.35 -2.34
CA ILE A 69 1.59 15.44 -3.34
C ILE A 69 0.41 14.66 -2.72
N SER A 70 0.59 14.15 -1.50
CA SER A 70 -0.47 13.43 -0.78
C SER A 70 -1.66 14.34 -0.49
N ALA A 71 -1.42 15.61 -0.16
CA ALA A 71 -2.47 16.61 0.04
C ALA A 71 -3.34 16.81 -1.20
N PHE A 72 -2.80 16.71 -2.42
CA PHE A 72 -3.61 16.79 -3.64
C PHE A 72 -4.59 15.61 -3.73
N THR A 73 -4.17 14.42 -3.32
CA THR A 73 -5.08 13.26 -3.23
C THR A 73 -6.14 13.47 -2.15
N LEU A 74 -5.76 13.97 -0.97
CA LEU A 74 -6.69 14.26 0.12
C LEU A 74 -7.69 15.38 -0.24
N GLN A 75 -7.26 16.41 -0.97
CA GLN A 75 -8.15 17.44 -1.52
C GLN A 75 -9.21 16.82 -2.43
N LYS A 76 -8.82 15.86 -3.28
CA LYS A 76 -9.80 15.15 -4.11
C LYS A 76 -10.80 14.34 -3.29
N MET A 77 -10.36 13.72 -2.19
CA MET A 77 -11.25 12.98 -1.28
C MET A 77 -12.20 13.91 -0.53
N LYS A 78 -11.69 15.06 -0.06
CA LYS A 78 -12.51 16.14 0.52
C LYS A 78 -13.57 16.61 -0.47
N GLU A 79 -13.19 17.00 -1.68
CA GLU A 79 -14.12 17.42 -2.74
C GLU A 79 -15.19 16.35 -3.04
N THR A 80 -14.82 15.07 -2.97
CA THR A 80 -15.74 13.95 -3.18
C THR A 80 -16.78 13.88 -2.06
N ALA A 81 -16.36 14.02 -0.80
CA ALA A 81 -17.26 14.07 0.34
C ALA A 81 -18.17 15.33 0.30
N GLU A 82 -17.61 16.50 0.02
CA GLU A 82 -18.36 17.76 -0.11
C GLU A 82 -19.40 17.70 -1.23
N SER A 83 -19.06 17.09 -2.37
CA SER A 83 -20.00 16.90 -3.48
C SER A 83 -21.17 15.98 -3.11
N TYR A 84 -20.93 14.98 -2.26
CA TYR A 84 -21.96 14.06 -1.79
C TYR A 84 -22.86 14.69 -0.71
N LEU A 85 -22.26 15.40 0.25
CA LEU A 85 -22.95 15.99 1.39
C LEU A 85 -23.64 17.33 1.06
N GLY A 86 -23.14 18.06 0.07
CA GLY A 86 -23.63 19.39 -0.29
C GLY A 86 -23.17 20.51 0.66
N GLU A 87 -22.17 20.23 1.50
CA GLU A 87 -21.62 21.18 2.47
C GLU A 87 -20.09 21.05 2.58
N THR A 88 -19.45 22.04 3.22
CA THR A 88 -17.99 22.08 3.38
C THR A 88 -17.53 21.05 4.41
N VAL A 89 -16.47 20.30 4.09
CA VAL A 89 -15.84 19.34 4.99
C VAL A 89 -14.51 19.89 5.47
N THR A 90 -14.38 20.09 6.78
CA THR A 90 -13.18 20.70 7.39
C THR A 90 -12.39 19.76 8.28
N GLN A 91 -12.93 18.59 8.64
CA GLN A 91 -12.34 17.66 9.59
C GLN A 91 -12.23 16.26 8.99
N ALA A 92 -11.20 15.51 9.34
CA ALA A 92 -11.01 14.14 8.87
C ALA A 92 -10.28 13.25 9.88
N VAL A 93 -10.57 11.95 9.80
CA VAL A 93 -9.71 10.88 10.29
C VAL A 93 -8.94 10.33 9.09
N ILE A 94 -7.62 10.23 9.19
CA ILE A 94 -6.74 9.78 8.10
C ILE A 94 -6.00 8.51 8.55
N THR A 95 -5.91 7.52 7.67
CA THR A 95 -5.29 6.23 7.96
C THR A 95 -3.79 6.23 7.64
N VAL A 96 -3.03 5.43 8.38
CA VAL A 96 -1.62 5.14 8.11
C VAL A 96 -1.31 3.66 8.36
N PRO A 97 -0.29 3.08 7.70
CA PRO A 97 0.22 1.75 8.04
C PRO A 97 0.54 1.67 9.53
N ALA A 98 0.23 0.55 10.18
CA ALA A 98 0.46 0.41 11.61
C ALA A 98 1.93 0.59 11.95
N TYR A 99 2.82 0.11 11.09
CA TYR A 99 4.27 0.17 11.28
C TYR A 99 4.93 1.50 10.84
N PHE A 100 4.14 2.55 10.56
CA PHE A 100 4.70 3.90 10.32
C PHE A 100 5.37 4.47 11.57
N ASN A 101 6.56 5.05 11.37
CA ASN A 101 7.30 5.77 12.41
C ASN A 101 6.74 7.20 12.63
N ASP A 102 7.30 7.91 13.61
CA ASP A 102 6.88 9.27 13.98
C ASP A 102 6.93 10.27 12.81
N ALA A 103 8.04 10.28 12.06
CA ALA A 103 8.21 11.17 10.91
C ALA A 103 7.17 10.92 9.81
N GLN A 104 6.84 9.66 9.53
CA GLN A 104 5.84 9.28 8.52
C GLN A 104 4.42 9.66 8.96
N ARG A 105 4.10 9.47 10.24
CA ARG A 105 2.81 9.87 10.84
C ARG A 105 2.64 11.38 10.82
N GLN A 106 3.67 12.13 11.23
CA GLN A 106 3.65 13.58 11.22
C GLN A 106 3.52 14.11 9.78
N ALA A 107 4.31 13.60 8.83
CA ALA A 107 4.23 14.02 7.44
C ALA A 107 2.85 13.72 6.80
N THR A 108 2.17 12.64 7.21
CA THR A 108 0.81 12.34 6.78
C THR A 108 -0.21 13.30 7.39
N LYS A 109 -0.05 13.65 8.67
CA LYS A 109 -0.87 14.67 9.34
C LYS A 109 -0.71 16.03 8.65
N ASP A 110 0.51 16.41 8.29
CA ASP A 110 0.80 17.64 7.56
C ASP A 110 0.13 17.64 6.18
N ALA A 111 0.08 16.49 5.49
CA ALA A 111 -0.64 16.36 4.23
C ALA A 111 -2.14 16.68 4.38
N GLY A 112 -2.77 16.24 5.47
CA GLY A 112 -4.15 16.60 5.81
C GLY A 112 -4.32 18.10 6.03
N GLN A 113 -3.41 18.72 6.78
CA GLN A 113 -3.45 20.17 7.01
C GLN A 113 -3.27 20.98 5.71
N ILE A 114 -2.33 20.58 4.85
CA ILE A 114 -2.12 21.20 3.52
C ILE A 114 -3.37 21.03 2.64
N ALA A 115 -4.11 19.94 2.80
CA ALA A 115 -5.38 19.71 2.11
C ALA A 115 -6.55 20.55 2.65
N GLY A 116 -6.34 21.34 3.72
CA GLY A 116 -7.39 22.12 4.36
C GLY A 116 -8.33 21.26 5.22
N LEU A 117 -7.79 20.21 5.84
CA LEU A 117 -8.47 19.34 6.79
C LEU A 117 -7.80 19.44 8.16
N GLU A 118 -8.58 19.68 9.19
CA GLU A 118 -8.20 19.42 10.57
C GLU A 118 -8.18 17.90 10.78
N VAL A 119 -6.99 17.36 11.02
CA VAL A 119 -6.79 15.93 11.24
C VAL A 119 -7.11 15.60 12.70
N LEU A 120 -8.33 15.12 12.94
CA LEU A 120 -8.82 14.78 14.28
C LEU A 120 -8.07 13.58 14.87
N ARG A 121 -7.75 12.60 14.02
CA ARG A 121 -7.03 11.38 14.40
C ARG A 121 -6.26 10.83 13.20
N ILE A 122 -5.04 10.39 13.47
CA ILE A 122 -4.34 9.43 12.62
C ILE A 122 -4.64 8.04 13.18
N ILE A 123 -5.26 7.17 12.39
CA ILE A 123 -5.62 5.80 12.80
C ILE A 123 -4.79 4.77 12.02
N ASN A 124 -4.40 3.69 12.69
CA ASN A 124 -3.71 2.58 12.04
C ASN A 124 -4.68 1.84 11.11
N GLU A 125 -4.23 1.51 9.89
CA GLU A 125 -5.00 0.79 8.87
C GLU A 125 -5.61 -0.52 9.38
N PRO A 126 -4.85 -1.44 10.01
CA PRO A 126 -5.43 -2.68 10.54
C PRO A 126 -6.39 -2.43 11.70
N THR A 127 -6.18 -1.39 12.51
CA THR A 127 -7.10 -0.98 13.58
C THR A 127 -8.42 -0.47 13.00
N ALA A 128 -8.37 0.35 11.96
CA ALA A 128 -9.56 0.81 11.24
C ALA A 128 -10.31 -0.39 10.63
N ALA A 129 -9.60 -1.32 10.00
CA ALA A 129 -10.22 -2.52 9.46
C ALA A 129 -10.90 -3.38 10.54
N ALA A 130 -10.27 -3.50 11.71
CA ALA A 130 -10.85 -4.20 12.85
C ALA A 130 -12.13 -3.52 13.39
N LEU A 131 -12.17 -2.19 13.46
CA LEU A 131 -13.39 -1.45 13.84
C LEU A 131 -14.55 -1.77 12.89
N ALA A 132 -14.30 -1.75 11.58
CA ALA A 132 -15.32 -2.08 10.59
C ALA A 132 -15.75 -3.56 10.64
N TYR A 133 -14.82 -4.48 10.93
CA TYR A 133 -15.12 -5.90 11.10
C TYR A 133 -15.93 -6.20 12.37
N GLY A 134 -15.56 -5.57 13.48
CA GLY A 134 -16.02 -5.94 14.83
C GLY A 134 -17.24 -5.17 15.33
N LEU A 135 -17.70 -4.12 14.65
CA LEU A 135 -18.79 -3.25 15.14
C LEU A 135 -20.09 -4.01 15.49
N GLU A 136 -20.40 -5.08 14.75
CA GLU A 136 -21.60 -5.90 14.96
C GLU A 136 -21.33 -7.19 15.76
N LYS A 137 -20.10 -7.40 16.24
CA LYS A 137 -19.69 -8.62 16.94
C LYS A 137 -19.76 -8.43 18.45
N GLN A 138 -20.50 -9.30 19.13
CA GLN A 138 -20.63 -9.27 20.60
C GLN A 138 -19.79 -10.34 21.31
N ASP A 139 -19.33 -11.37 20.61
CA ASP A 139 -18.49 -12.40 21.20
C ASP A 139 -17.04 -11.92 21.27
N GLY A 140 -16.43 -12.01 22.47
CA GLY A 140 -15.00 -11.80 22.66
C GLY A 140 -14.16 -12.74 21.77
N LYS A 141 -13.40 -12.17 20.84
CA LYS A 141 -12.55 -12.91 19.89
C LYS A 141 -11.23 -12.20 19.65
N THR A 142 -10.16 -13.00 19.55
CA THR A 142 -8.88 -12.51 19.03
C THR A 142 -8.79 -12.75 17.53
N ILE A 143 -8.49 -11.70 16.76
CA ILE A 143 -8.36 -11.75 15.32
C ILE A 143 -6.96 -11.37 14.87
N ALA A 144 -6.60 -11.79 13.67
CA ALA A 144 -5.43 -11.28 12.96
C ALA A 144 -5.89 -10.48 11.73
N VAL A 145 -5.48 -9.21 11.64
CA VAL A 145 -5.69 -8.40 10.43
C VAL A 145 -4.41 -8.43 9.60
N TYR A 146 -4.46 -9.10 8.46
CA TYR A 146 -3.38 -9.21 7.49
C TYR A 146 -3.67 -8.24 6.33
N ASP A 147 -2.95 -7.12 6.31
CA ASP A 147 -3.11 -6.06 5.30
C ASP A 147 -1.92 -6.07 4.34
N LEU A 148 -2.15 -6.50 3.09
CA LEU A 148 -1.15 -6.43 2.03
C LEU A 148 -1.67 -5.52 0.91
N GLY A 149 -1.22 -4.28 0.97
CA GLY A 149 -1.61 -3.22 0.05
C GLY A 149 -0.71 -3.10 -1.17
N GLY A 150 -0.73 -1.91 -1.79
CA GLY A 150 0.12 -1.59 -2.95
C GLY A 150 1.60 -1.36 -2.58
N GLY A 151 1.90 -0.90 -1.36
CA GLY A 151 3.29 -0.56 -0.98
C GLY A 151 3.72 -0.97 0.42
N THR A 152 2.80 -1.41 1.27
CA THR A 152 3.07 -1.81 2.65
C THR A 152 2.37 -3.11 2.99
N PHE A 153 2.97 -3.82 3.95
CA PHE A 153 2.41 -4.99 4.58
C PHE A 153 2.32 -4.73 6.09
N ASP A 154 1.15 -4.93 6.68
CA ASP A 154 0.93 -4.86 8.12
C ASP A 154 0.24 -6.13 8.61
N ILE A 155 0.59 -6.57 9.81
CA ILE A 155 -0.09 -7.62 10.55
C ILE A 155 -0.35 -7.13 11.96
N SER A 156 -1.61 -7.18 12.40
CA SER A 156 -1.98 -6.84 13.78
C SER A 156 -2.81 -7.94 14.40
N ILE A 157 -2.51 -8.26 15.65
CA ILE A 157 -3.29 -9.17 16.49
C ILE A 157 -4.14 -8.31 17.41
N LEU A 158 -5.47 -8.46 17.34
CA LEU A 158 -6.41 -7.65 18.09
C LEU A 158 -7.39 -8.51 18.86
N GLU A 159 -7.67 -8.14 20.10
CA GLU A 159 -8.78 -8.66 20.88
C GLU A 159 -9.98 -7.72 20.72
N ILE A 160 -11.14 -8.29 20.35
CA ILE A 160 -12.39 -7.56 20.15
C ILE A 160 -13.45 -8.20 21.03
N GLY A 161 -14.06 -7.44 21.93
CA GLY A 161 -15.13 -7.93 22.80
C GLY A 161 -15.80 -6.81 23.59
N ASP A 162 -17.11 -6.91 23.79
CA ASP A 162 -17.89 -5.93 24.57
C ASP A 162 -17.65 -4.46 24.18
N GLY A 163 -17.49 -4.21 22.87
CA GLY A 163 -17.20 -2.87 22.33
C GLY A 163 -15.76 -2.38 22.53
N VAL A 164 -14.89 -3.18 23.14
CA VAL A 164 -13.47 -2.89 23.31
C VAL A 164 -12.67 -3.53 22.18
N PHE A 165 -11.78 -2.73 21.59
CA PHE A 165 -10.84 -3.13 20.55
C PHE A 165 -9.43 -2.87 21.08
N GLU A 166 -8.69 -3.94 21.38
CA GLU A 166 -7.34 -3.85 21.93
C GLU A 166 -6.32 -4.47 20.99
N VAL A 167 -5.36 -3.67 20.52
CA VAL A 167 -4.22 -4.17 19.75
C VAL A 167 -3.24 -4.84 20.71
N LYS A 168 -3.07 -6.16 20.60
CA LYS A 168 -2.10 -6.91 21.42
C LYS A 168 -0.69 -6.78 20.88
N ALA A 169 -0.54 -6.82 19.56
CA ALA A 169 0.72 -6.68 18.88
C ALA A 169 0.52 -6.24 17.43
N THR A 170 1.52 -5.56 16.89
CA THR A 170 1.56 -5.16 15.48
C THR A 170 2.98 -5.31 14.94
N ASN A 171 3.09 -5.71 13.68
CA ASN A 171 4.36 -5.81 12.96
C ASN A 171 4.10 -5.57 11.47
N GLY A 172 5.15 -5.46 10.66
CA GLY A 172 4.96 -5.23 9.23
C GLY A 172 6.25 -4.98 8.47
N ASP A 173 6.09 -4.66 7.20
CA ASP A 173 7.13 -4.20 6.30
C ASP A 173 6.58 -2.99 5.50
N THR A 174 7.11 -1.80 5.80
CA THR A 174 6.69 -0.54 5.14
C THR A 174 7.22 -0.40 3.71
N PHE A 175 7.87 -1.44 3.18
CA PHE A 175 8.39 -1.52 1.83
C PHE A 175 8.18 -2.92 1.22
N LEU A 176 6.93 -3.38 1.30
CA LEU A 176 6.48 -4.64 0.73
C LEU A 176 5.01 -4.52 0.33
N GLY A 177 4.71 -4.59 -0.96
CA GLY A 177 3.33 -4.57 -1.43
C GLY A 177 3.22 -4.87 -2.92
N GLY A 178 2.04 -4.63 -3.49
CA GLY A 178 1.73 -4.93 -4.90
C GLY A 178 2.71 -4.34 -5.92
N GLU A 179 3.33 -3.19 -5.66
CA GLU A 179 4.38 -2.60 -6.52
C GLU A 179 5.60 -3.51 -6.65
N ASP A 180 5.98 -4.20 -5.57
CA ASP A 180 7.11 -5.13 -5.58
C ASP A 180 6.79 -6.38 -6.42
N PHE A 181 5.52 -6.81 -6.43
CA PHE A 181 5.04 -7.89 -7.29
C PHE A 181 5.05 -7.46 -8.76
N ASP A 182 4.61 -6.23 -9.06
CA ASP A 182 4.64 -5.68 -10.41
C ASP A 182 6.08 -5.59 -10.94
N ASN A 183 7.02 -5.15 -10.09
CA ASN A 183 8.42 -5.06 -10.47
C ASN A 183 9.04 -6.43 -10.82
N LYS A 184 8.69 -7.52 -10.13
CA LYS A 184 9.15 -8.88 -10.50
C LYS A 184 8.68 -9.28 -11.91
N ILE A 185 7.48 -8.88 -12.30
CA ILE A 185 6.95 -9.12 -13.65
C ILE A 185 7.66 -8.21 -14.67
N VAL A 186 7.88 -6.94 -14.34
CA VAL A 186 8.63 -6.00 -15.20
C VAL A 186 10.05 -6.52 -15.45
N GLU A 187 10.77 -6.96 -14.42
CA GLU A 187 12.10 -7.56 -14.53
C GLU A 187 12.10 -8.80 -15.41
N PHE A 188 11.11 -9.68 -15.24
CA PHE A 188 10.94 -10.87 -16.08
C PHE A 188 10.71 -10.51 -17.55
N LEU A 189 9.82 -9.56 -17.83
CA LEU A 189 9.51 -9.09 -19.18
C LEU A 189 10.70 -8.39 -19.84
N ALA A 190 11.33 -7.44 -19.14
CA ALA A 190 12.46 -6.67 -19.63
C ALA A 190 13.68 -7.56 -19.89
N SER A 191 14.00 -8.47 -18.96
CA SER A 191 15.11 -9.41 -19.15
C SER A 191 14.86 -10.42 -20.27
N GLY A 192 13.62 -10.86 -20.44
CA GLY A 192 13.22 -11.70 -21.58
C GLY A 192 13.41 -10.96 -22.91
N PHE A 193 12.91 -9.73 -22.99
CA PHE A 193 13.04 -8.90 -24.19
C PHE A 193 14.50 -8.56 -24.52
N GLN A 194 15.32 -8.23 -23.52
CA GLN A 194 16.76 -8.00 -23.70
C GLN A 194 17.48 -9.23 -24.27
N LYS A 195 17.09 -10.45 -23.86
CA LYS A 195 17.67 -11.69 -24.38
C LYS A 195 17.25 -11.97 -25.82
N GLU A 196 15.99 -11.68 -26.16
CA GLU A 196 15.40 -11.97 -27.47
C GLU A 196 15.80 -10.91 -28.52
N GLU A 197 15.78 -9.63 -28.15
CA GLU A 197 15.95 -8.48 -29.07
C GLU A 197 17.24 -7.68 -28.85
N GLY A 198 17.99 -7.94 -27.76
CA GLY A 198 19.20 -7.20 -27.45
C GLY A 198 18.98 -5.77 -26.92
N ILE A 199 17.74 -5.39 -26.61
CA ILE A 199 17.35 -4.02 -26.21
C ILE A 199 16.86 -3.99 -24.76
N ASP A 200 17.38 -3.02 -23.99
CA ASP A 200 17.08 -2.87 -22.58
C ASP A 200 15.92 -1.91 -22.38
N LEU A 201 14.70 -2.44 -22.25
CA LEU A 201 13.50 -1.64 -22.07
C LEU A 201 13.49 -0.85 -20.75
N ALA A 202 14.32 -1.20 -19.76
CA ALA A 202 14.38 -0.47 -18.50
C ALA A 202 15.05 0.91 -18.66
N LYS A 203 15.83 1.13 -19.74
CA LYS A 203 16.49 2.41 -20.03
C LYS A 203 15.59 3.39 -20.78
N ASP A 204 14.49 2.93 -21.35
CA ASP A 204 13.50 3.75 -22.03
C ASP A 204 12.32 4.02 -21.08
N LYS A 205 12.20 5.27 -20.62
CA LYS A 205 11.16 5.68 -19.66
C LYS A 205 9.74 5.41 -20.18
N LEU A 206 9.50 5.60 -21.48
CA LEU A 206 8.18 5.38 -22.08
C LEU A 206 7.88 3.87 -22.13
N ALA A 207 8.86 3.07 -22.53
CA ALA A 207 8.71 1.61 -22.53
C ALA A 207 8.52 1.05 -21.12
N LEU A 208 9.30 1.53 -20.15
CA LEU A 208 9.22 1.12 -18.74
C LEU A 208 7.84 1.43 -18.14
N GLN A 209 7.28 2.62 -18.41
CA GLN A 209 5.95 2.97 -17.94
C GLN A 209 4.87 2.04 -18.53
N ARG A 210 4.97 1.72 -19.82
CA ARG A 210 4.06 0.76 -20.48
C ARG A 210 4.20 -0.66 -19.93
N LEU A 211 5.43 -1.09 -19.63
CA LEU A 211 5.71 -2.36 -18.98
C LEU A 211 5.06 -2.45 -17.60
N LYS A 212 5.18 -1.39 -16.78
CA LYS A 212 4.56 -1.34 -15.44
C LYS A 212 3.05 -1.48 -15.50
N GLU A 213 2.38 -0.73 -16.38
CA GLU A 213 0.92 -0.82 -16.55
C GLU A 213 0.48 -2.21 -17.02
N ALA A 214 1.24 -2.82 -17.94
CA ALA A 214 0.95 -4.15 -18.44
C ALA A 214 1.23 -5.24 -17.38
N ALA A 215 2.26 -5.06 -16.56
CA ALA A 215 2.60 -5.95 -15.45
C ALA A 215 1.52 -5.94 -14.36
N GLU A 216 1.07 -4.75 -13.92
CA GLU A 216 -0.03 -4.62 -12.95
C GLU A 216 -1.29 -5.31 -13.46
N LYS A 217 -1.64 -5.07 -14.73
CA LYS A 217 -2.80 -5.70 -15.37
C LYS A 217 -2.66 -7.22 -15.42
N ALA A 218 -1.50 -7.74 -15.84
CA ALA A 218 -1.25 -9.18 -15.90
C ALA A 218 -1.33 -9.82 -14.51
N LYS A 219 -0.76 -9.20 -13.47
CA LYS A 219 -0.85 -9.65 -12.08
C LYS A 219 -2.30 -9.78 -11.61
N ILE A 220 -3.11 -8.77 -11.89
CA ILE A 220 -4.53 -8.74 -11.51
C ILE A 220 -5.30 -9.82 -12.28
N GLU A 221 -5.12 -9.94 -13.59
CA GLU A 221 -5.79 -10.96 -14.41
C GLU A 221 -5.44 -12.38 -13.95
N LEU A 222 -4.18 -12.65 -13.59
CA LEU A 222 -3.73 -13.95 -13.10
C LEU A 222 -4.28 -14.32 -11.72
N SER A 223 -4.90 -13.37 -11.00
CA SER A 223 -5.63 -13.68 -9.75
C SER A 223 -6.93 -14.46 -10.02
N SER A 224 -7.46 -14.43 -11.24
CA SER A 224 -8.65 -15.20 -11.66
C SER A 224 -8.36 -16.18 -12.81
N ALA A 225 -7.56 -15.79 -13.79
CA ALA A 225 -7.16 -16.62 -14.93
C ALA A 225 -5.91 -17.47 -14.63
N GLN A 226 -5.72 -18.55 -15.39
CA GLN A 226 -4.52 -19.41 -15.31
C GLN A 226 -3.36 -18.89 -16.16
N SER A 227 -3.65 -18.04 -17.15
CA SER A 227 -2.66 -17.43 -18.04
C SER A 227 -3.18 -16.11 -18.56
N THR A 228 -2.28 -15.19 -18.92
CA THR A 228 -2.57 -13.95 -19.63
C THR A 228 -1.48 -13.68 -20.67
N GLU A 229 -1.78 -12.87 -21.68
CA GLU A 229 -0.81 -12.39 -22.68
C GLU A 229 -0.51 -10.91 -22.45
N VAL A 230 0.76 -10.60 -22.21
CA VAL A 230 1.28 -9.25 -22.29
C VAL A 230 1.61 -8.94 -23.74
N ASN A 231 0.81 -8.06 -24.35
CA ASN A 231 0.95 -7.66 -25.74
C ASN A 231 1.12 -6.14 -25.85
N LEU A 232 2.36 -5.73 -26.09
CA LEU A 232 2.79 -4.33 -26.20
C LEU A 232 3.35 -4.07 -27.60
N PRO A 233 2.49 -3.67 -28.56
CA PRO A 233 2.95 -3.33 -29.89
C PRO A 233 3.73 -2.02 -29.90
N PHE A 234 4.73 -1.89 -30.77
CA PHE A 234 5.57 -0.69 -30.88
C PHE A 234 6.16 -0.28 -29.52
N ILE A 235 6.67 -1.26 -28.76
CA ILE A 235 7.22 -1.00 -27.42
C ILE A 235 8.53 -0.21 -27.49
N THR A 236 9.30 -0.42 -28.55
CA THR A 236 10.53 0.33 -28.88
C THR A 236 10.83 0.19 -30.38
N ALA A 237 11.96 0.72 -30.85
CA ALA A 237 12.42 0.56 -32.23
C ALA A 237 13.96 0.45 -32.29
N ASP A 238 14.47 -0.25 -33.30
CA ASP A 238 15.90 -0.33 -33.63
C ASP A 238 16.14 0.05 -35.10
N GLN A 239 17.37 -0.20 -35.59
CA GLN A 239 17.75 0.04 -36.98
C GLN A 239 16.94 -0.81 -38.00
N ASN A 240 16.36 -1.93 -37.55
CA ASN A 240 15.56 -2.83 -38.36
C ASN A 240 14.06 -2.50 -38.32
N GLY A 241 13.65 -1.53 -37.49
CA GLY A 241 12.29 -1.02 -37.41
C GLY A 241 11.64 -1.16 -36.03
N PRO A 242 10.31 -1.04 -35.95
CA PRO A 242 9.59 -1.15 -34.68
C PRO A 242 9.64 -2.56 -34.11
N LYS A 243 9.69 -2.65 -32.77
CA LYS A 243 9.68 -3.89 -32.01
C LYS A 243 8.42 -4.01 -31.18
N HIS A 244 7.99 -5.24 -30.91
CA HIS A 244 6.78 -5.57 -30.18
C HIS A 244 7.13 -6.57 -29.09
N LEU A 245 6.52 -6.45 -27.91
CA LEU A 245 6.63 -7.47 -26.87
C LEU A 245 5.33 -8.26 -26.83
N VAL A 246 5.43 -9.57 -27.08
CA VAL A 246 4.31 -10.51 -26.92
C VAL A 246 4.79 -11.65 -26.04
N LYS A 247 4.26 -11.74 -24.82
CA LYS A 247 4.66 -12.76 -23.85
C LYS A 247 3.46 -13.32 -23.11
N THR A 248 3.25 -14.62 -23.19
CA THR A 248 2.29 -15.32 -22.31
C THR A 248 2.93 -15.56 -20.94
N ILE A 249 2.21 -15.23 -19.87
CA ILE A 249 2.60 -15.49 -18.49
C ILE A 249 1.54 -16.39 -17.87
N THR A 250 1.95 -17.48 -17.22
CA THR A 250 1.02 -18.34 -16.46
C THR A 250 0.96 -17.92 -15.00
N ARG A 251 -0.10 -18.33 -14.28
CA ARG A 251 -0.20 -18.13 -12.83
C ARG A 251 0.99 -18.78 -12.11
N ALA A 252 1.40 -19.97 -12.55
CA ALA A 252 2.54 -20.68 -11.99
C ALA A 252 3.86 -19.90 -12.18
N ASP A 253 4.04 -19.22 -13.32
CA ASP A 253 5.18 -18.32 -13.52
C ASP A 253 5.16 -17.15 -12.54
N LEU A 254 4.00 -16.50 -12.37
CA LEU A 254 3.84 -15.40 -11.43
C LEU A 254 4.16 -15.86 -10.00
N GLU A 255 3.57 -16.97 -9.55
CA GLU A 255 3.80 -17.54 -8.21
C GLU A 255 5.29 -17.80 -7.97
N ARG A 256 6.00 -18.39 -8.95
CA ARG A 256 7.45 -18.59 -8.86
C ARG A 256 8.24 -17.29 -8.80
N LEU A 257 7.81 -16.24 -9.50
CA LEU A 257 8.50 -14.94 -9.53
C LEU A 257 8.37 -14.16 -8.21
N VAL A 258 7.30 -14.38 -7.46
CA VAL A 258 6.97 -13.59 -6.26
C VAL A 258 6.94 -14.38 -4.96
N GLU A 259 7.27 -15.67 -4.98
CA GLU A 259 7.26 -16.53 -3.79
C GLU A 259 8.12 -15.94 -2.65
N ASP A 260 9.27 -15.33 -2.95
CA ASP A 260 10.11 -14.66 -1.95
C ASP A 260 9.39 -13.50 -1.26
N LEU A 261 8.61 -12.72 -2.01
CA LEU A 261 7.82 -11.61 -1.47
C LEU A 261 6.69 -12.10 -0.57
N ILE A 262 6.04 -13.20 -0.95
CA ILE A 262 4.97 -13.82 -0.13
C ILE A 262 5.57 -14.41 1.14
N GLN A 263 6.68 -15.13 1.07
CA GLN A 263 7.32 -15.72 2.26
C GLN A 263 7.82 -14.64 3.24
N ARG A 264 8.24 -13.47 2.74
CA ARG A 264 8.63 -12.32 3.57
C ARG A 264 7.52 -11.82 4.49
N THR A 265 6.23 -12.04 4.17
CA THR A 265 5.12 -11.61 5.02
C THR A 265 4.94 -12.49 6.26
N LEU A 266 5.45 -13.73 6.24
CA LEU A 266 5.26 -14.67 7.35
C LEU A 266 6.11 -14.32 8.58
N GLU A 267 7.28 -13.69 8.38
CA GLU A 267 8.16 -13.36 9.50
C GLU A 267 7.54 -12.29 10.43
N PRO A 268 6.98 -11.16 9.92
CA PRO A 268 6.20 -10.26 10.75
C PRO A 268 5.00 -10.95 11.43
N CYS A 269 4.33 -11.89 10.76
CA CYS A 269 3.21 -12.64 11.38
C CYS A 269 3.67 -13.44 12.61
N LYS A 270 4.80 -14.14 12.50
CA LYS A 270 5.38 -14.89 13.64
C LYS A 270 5.75 -13.97 14.80
N LYS A 271 6.35 -12.81 14.50
CA LYS A 271 6.73 -11.81 15.51
C LYS A 271 5.50 -11.24 16.21
N ALA A 272 4.49 -10.81 15.46
CA ALA A 272 3.26 -10.29 16.04
C ALA A 272 2.56 -11.32 16.94
N LEU A 273 2.52 -12.60 16.54
CA LEU A 273 2.01 -13.68 17.39
C LEU A 273 2.84 -13.87 18.66
N ALA A 274 4.17 -13.87 18.55
CA ALA A 274 5.07 -14.00 19.69
C ALA A 274 4.93 -12.84 20.68
N ASP A 275 4.86 -11.60 20.18
CA ASP A 275 4.68 -10.39 20.99
C ASP A 275 3.30 -10.37 21.67
N ALA A 276 2.27 -10.91 21.02
CA ALA A 276 0.95 -11.11 21.60
C ALA A 276 0.88 -12.29 22.59
N GLY A 277 1.92 -13.14 22.66
CA GLY A 277 1.94 -14.35 23.48
C GLY A 277 0.98 -15.44 22.99
N MET A 278 0.71 -15.49 21.69
CA MET A 278 -0.28 -16.39 21.07
C MET A 278 0.31 -17.29 20.00
N LYS A 279 -0.36 -18.41 19.73
CA LYS A 279 -0.10 -19.29 18.59
C LYS A 279 -1.08 -19.00 17.45
N ALA A 280 -0.69 -19.42 16.25
CA ALA A 280 -1.47 -19.17 15.05
C ALA A 280 -2.84 -19.86 15.06
N ASP A 281 -2.95 -21.03 15.70
CA ASP A 281 -4.20 -21.80 15.85
C ASP A 281 -5.16 -21.23 16.91
N GLU A 282 -4.69 -20.33 17.77
CA GLU A 282 -5.49 -19.61 18.77
C GLU A 282 -6.23 -18.38 18.20
N ILE A 283 -5.82 -17.90 17.02
CA ILE A 283 -6.49 -16.78 16.34
C ILE A 283 -7.87 -17.21 15.89
N ALA A 284 -8.95 -16.54 16.32
CA ALA A 284 -10.31 -16.91 15.96
C ALA A 284 -10.60 -16.69 14.47
N ASP A 285 -10.34 -15.47 13.97
CA ASP A 285 -10.57 -15.06 12.58
C ASP A 285 -9.33 -14.37 11.98
N VAL A 286 -9.08 -14.61 10.70
CA VAL A 286 -8.03 -13.93 9.93
C VAL A 286 -8.68 -13.03 8.89
N VAL A 287 -8.57 -11.72 9.05
CA VAL A 287 -9.17 -10.72 8.17
C VAL A 287 -8.14 -10.28 7.13
N LEU A 288 -8.45 -10.46 5.85
CA LEU A 288 -7.60 -10.01 4.74
C LEU A 288 -7.99 -8.60 4.30
N VAL A 289 -7.00 -7.72 4.21
CA VAL A 289 -7.15 -6.32 3.80
C VAL A 289 -6.14 -6.00 2.70
N GLY A 290 -6.50 -5.10 1.80
CA GLY A 290 -5.63 -4.68 0.71
C GLY A 290 -5.74 -5.58 -0.52
N GLY A 291 -5.74 -4.95 -1.70
CA GLY A 291 -6.00 -5.62 -2.98
C GLY A 291 -5.01 -6.73 -3.33
N MET A 292 -3.79 -6.71 -2.78
CA MET A 292 -2.80 -7.75 -3.10
C MET A 292 -3.14 -9.09 -2.43
N THR A 293 -3.98 -9.10 -1.38
CA THR A 293 -4.53 -10.32 -0.77
C THR A 293 -5.52 -11.07 -1.66
N ARG A 294 -5.91 -10.49 -2.81
CA ARG A 294 -6.75 -11.16 -3.82
C ARG A 294 -5.99 -12.26 -4.58
N MET A 295 -4.66 -12.25 -4.56
CA MET A 295 -3.85 -13.30 -5.19
C MET A 295 -4.10 -14.66 -4.51
N PRO A 296 -4.46 -15.72 -5.26
CA PRO A 296 -4.75 -17.04 -4.68
C PRO A 296 -3.63 -17.60 -3.81
N ARG A 297 -2.37 -17.47 -4.25
CA ARG A 297 -1.20 -17.94 -3.50
C ARG A 297 -1.02 -17.26 -2.15
N VAL A 298 -1.29 -15.95 -2.06
CA VAL A 298 -1.25 -15.22 -0.78
C VAL A 298 -2.28 -15.81 0.19
N ARG A 299 -3.51 -16.02 -0.28
CA ARG A 299 -4.59 -16.61 0.53
C ARG A 299 -4.25 -18.03 1.00
N GLU A 300 -3.65 -18.83 0.13
CA GLU A 300 -3.20 -20.19 0.46
C GLU A 300 -2.11 -20.17 1.54
N VAL A 301 -1.11 -19.32 1.40
CA VAL A 301 -0.02 -19.19 2.39
C VAL A 301 -0.56 -18.71 3.73
N VAL A 302 -1.46 -17.72 3.75
CA VAL A 302 -2.12 -17.25 4.98
C VAL A 302 -2.95 -18.37 5.61
N LYS A 303 -3.74 -19.12 4.82
CA LYS A 303 -4.52 -20.25 5.29
C LYS A 303 -3.65 -21.32 5.94
N ASN A 304 -2.54 -21.68 5.29
CA ASN A 304 -1.61 -22.69 5.79
C ASN A 304 -0.92 -22.23 7.07
N PHE A 305 -0.59 -20.94 7.19
CA PHE A 305 0.06 -20.39 8.38
C PHE A 305 -0.85 -20.36 9.61
N PHE A 306 -2.09 -19.86 9.45
CA PHE A 306 -3.06 -19.77 10.56
C PHE A 306 -3.93 -21.03 10.75
N GLY A 307 -3.81 -22.01 9.86
CA GLY A 307 -4.58 -23.26 9.91
C GLY A 307 -6.08 -23.09 9.66
N LYS A 308 -6.52 -21.96 9.08
CA LYS A 308 -7.94 -21.68 8.82
C LYS A 308 -8.17 -20.81 7.61
N ASP A 309 -9.37 -20.92 7.05
CA ASP A 309 -9.79 -20.09 5.93
C ASP A 309 -9.90 -18.61 6.37
N PRO A 310 -9.27 -17.68 5.62
CA PRO A 310 -9.42 -16.26 5.93
C PRO A 310 -10.86 -15.77 5.72
N HIS A 311 -11.27 -14.82 6.55
CA HIS A 311 -12.59 -14.22 6.53
C HIS A 311 -12.86 -13.49 5.20
N THR A 312 -14.07 -13.64 4.67
CA THR A 312 -14.49 -13.05 3.38
C THR A 312 -15.66 -12.08 3.50
N GLY A 313 -16.15 -11.81 4.71
CA GLY A 313 -17.31 -10.93 4.95
C GLY A 313 -16.99 -9.43 4.93
N VAL A 314 -15.73 -9.04 4.73
CA VAL A 314 -15.32 -7.63 4.57
C VAL A 314 -14.77 -7.37 3.18
N ASN A 315 -15.03 -6.18 2.66
CA ASN A 315 -14.45 -5.73 1.41
C ASN A 315 -13.00 -5.26 1.65
N PRO A 316 -11.97 -5.94 1.12
CA PRO A 316 -10.57 -5.61 1.39
C PRO A 316 -10.15 -4.22 0.88
N ASP A 317 -10.95 -3.59 0.00
CA ASP A 317 -10.64 -2.26 -0.57
C ASP A 317 -11.29 -1.11 0.21
N GLU A 318 -12.37 -1.39 0.97
CA GLU A 318 -13.20 -0.35 1.62
C GLU A 318 -13.14 -0.41 3.15
N VAL A 319 -12.82 -1.56 3.72
CA VAL A 319 -12.92 -1.83 5.17
C VAL A 319 -12.12 -0.83 6.02
N VAL A 320 -10.96 -0.39 5.53
CA VAL A 320 -10.11 0.61 6.20
C VAL A 320 -10.78 1.98 6.22
N ALA A 321 -11.36 2.41 5.09
CA ALA A 321 -12.04 3.70 4.99
C ALA A 321 -13.33 3.72 5.84
N MET A 322 -14.07 2.61 5.85
CA MET A 322 -15.22 2.43 6.74
C MET A 322 -14.81 2.54 8.21
N GLY A 323 -13.71 1.89 8.59
CA GLY A 323 -13.14 1.98 9.93
C GLY A 323 -12.76 3.41 10.35
N ALA A 324 -12.16 4.16 9.44
CA ALA A 324 -11.82 5.57 9.67
C ALA A 324 -13.08 6.43 9.87
N ALA A 325 -14.16 6.16 9.12
CA ALA A 325 -15.44 6.83 9.30
C ALA A 325 -16.10 6.47 10.64
N ILE A 326 -16.05 5.19 11.06
CA ILE A 326 -16.51 4.75 12.39
C ILE A 326 -15.72 5.48 13.48
N GLN A 327 -14.40 5.57 13.35
CA GLN A 327 -13.55 6.32 14.28
C GLN A 327 -13.95 7.81 14.36
N ALA A 328 -14.32 8.44 13.24
CA ALA A 328 -14.82 9.81 13.25
C ALA A 328 -16.14 9.92 14.04
N GLY A 329 -17.06 8.98 13.84
CA GLY A 329 -18.32 8.89 14.60
C GLY A 329 -18.10 8.67 16.11
N VAL A 330 -17.07 7.89 16.51
CA VAL A 330 -16.67 7.75 17.92
C VAL A 330 -16.19 9.08 18.50
N LEU A 331 -15.40 9.86 17.74
CA LEU A 331 -14.89 11.15 18.21
C LEU A 331 -15.99 12.21 18.35
N GLN A 332 -17.03 12.13 17.54
CA GLN A 332 -18.20 13.02 17.63
C GLN A 332 -19.22 12.56 18.69
N GLY A 333 -19.13 11.32 19.16
CA GLY A 333 -20.05 10.72 20.13
C GLY A 333 -21.31 10.10 19.51
N ASP A 334 -21.37 9.99 18.18
CA ASP A 334 -22.46 9.35 17.43
C ASP A 334 -22.39 7.82 17.50
N VAL A 335 -21.16 7.28 17.54
CA VAL A 335 -20.91 5.85 17.78
C VAL A 335 -20.61 5.67 19.26
N LYS A 336 -21.52 4.99 19.96
CA LYS A 336 -21.43 4.74 21.41
C LYS A 336 -20.88 3.35 21.69
N ASP A 337 -20.42 3.17 22.93
CA ASP A 337 -19.99 1.87 23.46
C ASP A 337 -18.85 1.24 22.65
N VAL A 338 -17.99 2.06 22.04
CA VAL A 338 -16.76 1.64 21.38
C VAL A 338 -15.55 2.26 22.09
N LEU A 339 -14.65 1.42 22.56
CA LEU A 339 -13.37 1.81 23.16
C LEU A 339 -12.22 1.22 22.35
N LEU A 340 -11.32 2.08 21.89
CA LEU A 340 -10.13 1.66 21.14
C LEU A 340 -8.86 1.85 21.98
N LEU A 341 -8.10 0.77 22.14
CA LEU A 341 -6.78 0.70 22.78
C LEU A 341 -5.76 0.25 21.73
N ASP A 342 -4.95 1.18 21.25
CA ASP A 342 -3.92 0.93 20.23
C ASP A 342 -2.50 1.04 20.85
N VAL A 343 -1.48 0.55 20.13
CA VAL A 343 -0.09 0.48 20.61
C VAL A 343 0.86 1.28 19.71
N THR A 344 2.04 1.61 20.24
CA THR A 344 3.14 2.10 19.40
C THR A 344 3.87 0.91 18.76
N PRO A 345 4.10 0.91 17.44
CA PRO A 345 4.74 -0.22 16.74
C PRO A 345 6.24 -0.32 16.99
N LEU A 346 6.88 0.76 17.47
CA LEU A 346 8.34 0.87 17.58
C LEU A 346 8.72 1.24 19.01
N SER A 347 9.79 0.62 19.50
CA SER A 347 10.43 1.00 20.77
C SER A 347 10.99 2.42 20.67
N LEU A 348 10.69 3.24 21.67
CA LEU A 348 11.24 4.59 21.81
C LEU A 348 12.46 4.55 22.75
N GLY A 349 13.61 5.01 22.28
CA GLY A 349 14.85 5.05 23.05
C GLY A 349 15.65 6.33 22.80
N ILE A 350 16.68 6.54 23.62
CA ILE A 350 17.65 7.62 23.46
C ILE A 350 19.05 7.02 23.32
N GLU A 351 19.90 7.66 22.52
CA GLU A 351 21.32 7.30 22.47
C GLU A 351 21.97 7.65 23.81
N THR A 352 22.61 6.67 24.45
CA THR A 352 23.39 6.86 25.67
C THR A 352 24.87 6.79 25.36
N LEU A 353 25.69 7.52 26.11
CA LEU A 353 27.15 7.42 26.04
C LEU A 353 27.61 5.97 26.27
N GLY A 354 28.22 5.36 25.24
CA GLY A 354 28.80 4.01 25.25
C GLY A 354 30.04 3.94 24.38
#